data_AF-A0A2V5TWI7-F1
#
_entry.id   AF-A0A2V5TWI7-F1
#
_cell.length_a   1.000
_cell.length_b   1.000
_cell.length_c   1.000
_cell.angle_alpha   90.00
_cell.angle_beta   90.00
_cell.angle_gamma   90.00
#
_symmetry.space_group_name_H-M   'P 1'
#
loop_
_entity.id
_entity.type
_entity.pdbx_description
1 polymer ?
#
loop_
_entity_poly.entity_id
_entity_poly.type
_entity_poly.pdbx_seq_one_letter_code
_entity_poly.pdbx_strand_id
1 'polypeptide(L)' 'MSLEVHIDWRGQTHLVGRLHATERGASVSFEYALEWLQRADAFAIDPTSLPLQRGAHHGRTLFGAIQEGSGQPGG' A
#
# COMPACT_ATOMS: atom_id res chain seq x y z
N MET A 1 -8.06 12.13 -3.18
CA MET A 1 -6.60 12.34 -3.19
C MET A 1 -5.89 11.01 -3.48
N SER A 2 -4.83 10.99 -4.28
CA SER A 2 -4.06 9.75 -4.58
C SER A 2 -2.61 9.88 -4.12
N LEU A 3 -2.10 8.85 -3.45
CA LEU A 3 -0.74 8.77 -2.94
C LEU A 3 0.01 7.61 -3.62
N GLU A 4 1.25 7.84 -4.03
CA GLU A 4 2.06 6.79 -4.68
C GLU A 4 2.84 6.00 -3.62
N VAL A 5 2.70 4.68 -3.66
CA VAL A 5 3.35 3.76 -2.74
C VAL A 5 4.58 3.18 -3.44
N HIS A 6 5.74 3.60 -2.96
CA HIS A 6 7.03 3.12 -3.42
C HIS A 6 7.66 2.22 -2.36
N ILE A 7 8.37 1.19 -2.80
CA ILE A 7 9.22 0.38 -1.92
C ILE A 7 10.66 0.48 -2.39
N ASP A 8 11.60 0.48 -1.45
CA ASP A 8 12.98 0.17 -1.76
C ASP A 8 13.14 -1.34 -1.87
N TRP A 9 13.56 -1.81 -3.03
CA TRP A 9 13.83 -3.23 -3.27
C TRP A 9 15.15 -3.39 -4.00
N ARG A 10 16.09 -4.11 -3.39
CA ARG A 10 17.46 -4.31 -3.89
C ARG A 10 18.19 -2.99 -4.20
N GLY A 11 17.95 -1.95 -3.38
CA GLY A 11 18.57 -0.64 -3.54
C GLY A 11 17.98 0.20 -4.67
N GLN A 12 16.81 -0.18 -5.19
CA GLN A 12 16.07 0.59 -6.18
C GLN A 12 14.65 0.85 -5.66
N THR A 13 14.25 2.12 -5.72
CA THR A 13 12.87 2.52 -5.45
C THR A 13 11.98 2.08 -6.62
N HIS A 14 11.01 1.21 -6.33
CA HIS A 14 10.02 0.72 -7.28
C HIS A 14 8.62 1.17 -6.87
N LEU A 15 7.84 1.67 -7.84
CA LEU A 15 6.44 1.98 -7.65
C LEU A 15 5.64 0.66 -7.56
N VAL A 16 5.05 0.42 -6.41
CA VAL A 16 4.26 -0.79 -6.15
C VAL A 16 2.79 -0.57 -6.48
N GLY A 17 2.29 0.63 -6.22
CA GLY A 17 0.89 0.94 -6.47
C GLY A 17 0.50 2.34 -6.03
N ARG A 18 -0.79 2.62 -6.12
CA ARG A 18 -1.39 3.91 -5.78
C ARG A 18 -2.49 3.70 -4.76
N LEU A 19 -2.47 4.52 -3.73
CA LEU A 19 -3.49 4.59 -2.72
C LEU A 19 -4.43 5.75 -3.02
N HIS A 20 -5.70 5.44 -3.23
CA HIS A 20 -6.77 6.41 -3.45
C HIS A 20 -7.51 6.61 -2.13
N ALA A 21 -7.31 7.76 -1.50
CA ALA A 21 -8.05 8.17 -0.31
C ALA A 21 -9.22 9.08 -0.69
N THR A 22 -10.40 8.80 -0.13
CA THR A 22 -11.57 9.66 -0.27
C THR A 22 -11.59 10.71 0.83
N GLU A 23 -11.79 11.99 0.48
CA GLU A 23 -11.76 13.10 1.45
C GLU A 23 -12.91 13.08 2.47
N ARG A 24 -13.97 12.31 2.20
CA ARG A 24 -15.17 12.24 3.05
C ARG A 24 -15.37 10.93 3.82
N GLY A 25 -14.40 10.02 3.79
CA GLY A 25 -14.55 8.75 4.50
C GLY A 25 -13.24 8.04 4.76
N ALA A 26 -13.20 7.24 5.83
CA ALA A 26 -12.08 6.35 6.18
C ALA A 26 -11.87 5.20 5.18
N SER A 27 -12.40 5.31 3.96
CA SER A 27 -12.22 4.35 2.89
C SER A 27 -11.03 4.77 2.04
N VAL A 28 -10.04 3.88 2.02
CA VAL A 28 -8.90 3.95 1.12
C VAL A 28 -8.95 2.75 0.19
N SER A 29 -8.66 2.98 -1.07
CA SER A 29 -8.51 1.92 -2.07
C SER A 29 -7.06 1.86 -2.47
N PHE A 30 -6.50 0.66 -2.59
CA PHE A 30 -5.16 0.47 -3.11
C PHE A 30 -5.22 -0.25 -4.45
N GLU A 31 -4.45 0.25 -5.41
CA GLU A 31 -4.32 -0.35 -6.73
C GLU A 31 -2.85 -0.62 -7.03
N TYR A 32 -2.51 -1.87 -7.33
CA TYR A 32 -1.15 -2.23 -7.74
C TYR A 32 -0.81 -1.62 -9.09
N ALA A 33 0.40 -1.09 -9.20
CA ALA A 33 0.93 -0.59 -10.46
C ALA A 33 1.13 -1.76 -11.42
N LEU A 34 0.82 -1.54 -12.70
CA LEU A 34 1.01 -2.57 -13.73
C LEU A 34 2.47 -3.04 -13.79
N GLU A 35 3.41 -2.11 -13.63
CA GLU A 35 4.85 -2.40 -13.58
C GLU A 35 5.22 -3.33 -12.44
N TRP A 36 4.56 -3.21 -11.29
CA TRP A 36 4.76 -4.12 -10.17
C TRP A 36 4.18 -5.49 -10.48
N LEU A 37 2.94 -5.56 -10.96
CA LEU A 37 2.26 -6.82 -11.28
C LEU A 37 2.96 -7.64 -12.38
N GLN A 38 3.70 -6.99 -13.28
CA GLN A 38 4.45 -7.68 -14.34
C GLN A 38 5.82 -8.20 -13.92
N ARG A 39 6.29 -7.88 -12.71
CA ARG A 39 7.58 -8.40 -12.22
C ARG A 39 7.44 -9.84 -11.77
N ALA A 40 8.43 -10.66 -12.12
CA ALA A 40 8.53 -12.03 -11.63
C ALA A 40 8.73 -12.08 -10.10
N ASP A 41 9.45 -11.09 -9.56
CA ASP A 41 9.71 -10.93 -8.12
C ASP A 41 8.66 -10.06 -7.41
N ALA A 42 7.50 -9.82 -8.03
CA ALA A 42 6.44 -9.07 -7.39
C ALA A 42 5.89 -9.85 -6.19
N PHE A 43 5.65 -9.15 -5.08
CA PHE A 43 4.98 -9.71 -3.92
C PHE A 43 3.81 -8.82 -3.48
N ALA A 44 2.87 -9.43 -2.77
CA ALA A 44 1.72 -8.75 -2.22
C ALA A 44 2.17 -8.03 -0.94
N ILE A 45 1.89 -6.73 -0.82
CA ILE A 45 2.24 -5.97 0.40
C ILE A 45 1.54 -6.59 1.61
N ASP A 46 0.28 -6.99 1.45
CA ASP A 46 -0.47 -7.76 2.42
C ASP A 46 -1.22 -8.88 1.68
N PRO A 47 -0.78 -10.15 1.73
CA PRO A 47 -1.42 -11.22 0.97
C PRO A 47 -2.87 -11.50 1.40
N THR A 48 -3.26 -11.08 2.62
CA THR A 48 -4.59 -11.29 3.18
C THR A 48 -5.60 -10.25 2.68
N SER A 49 -5.19 -8.99 2.58
CA SER A 49 -6.06 -7.84 2.28
C SER A 49 -5.80 -7.24 0.89
N LEU A 50 -4.61 -7.45 0.33
CA LEU A 50 -4.15 -6.94 -0.96
C LEU A 50 -3.46 -8.05 -1.78
N PRO A 51 -4.19 -9.11 -2.16
CA PRO A 51 -3.64 -10.12 -3.05
C PRO A 51 -3.14 -9.48 -4.36
N LEU A 52 -2.12 -10.10 -4.96
CA LEU A 52 -1.39 -9.63 -6.14
C LEU A 52 -2.25 -9.74 -7.41
N GLN A 53 -3.30 -8.93 -7.48
CA GLN A 53 -4.36 -8.99 -8.47
C GLN A 53 -4.61 -7.60 -9.07
N ARG A 54 -5.02 -7.58 -10.34
CA ARG A 54 -5.41 -6.36 -11.03
C ARG A 54 -6.74 -5.84 -10.50
N GLY A 55 -6.82 -4.53 -10.24
CA GLY A 55 -8.03 -3.84 -9.78
C GLY A 55 -7.84 -3.13 -8.45
N ALA A 56 -8.76 -2.20 -8.15
CA ALA A 56 -8.77 -1.46 -6.89
C ALA A 56 -9.28 -2.35 -5.74
N HIS A 57 -8.41 -2.61 -4.76
CA HIS A 57 -8.76 -3.35 -3.55
C HIS A 57 -9.28 -2.37 -2.49
N HIS A 58 -10.52 -2.56 -2.06
CA HIS A 58 -11.15 -1.77 -1.01
C HIS A 58 -10.85 -2.39 0.36
N GLY A 59 -9.84 -1.86 1.05
CA GLY A 59 -9.50 -2.29 2.41
C GLY A 59 -10.06 -1.34 3.45
N ARG A 60 -11.10 -1.73 4.20
CA ARG A 60 -11.60 -0.96 5.36
C ARG A 60 -10.57 -0.83 6.49
N THR A 61 -9.51 -1.65 6.48
CA THR A 61 -8.57 -1.82 7.61
C THR A 61 -7.10 -1.65 7.20
N LEU A 62 -6.83 -1.20 5.98
CA LEU A 62 -5.48 -1.21 5.38
C LEU A 62 -4.45 -0.36 6.16
N PHE A 63 -4.92 0.51 7.06
CA PHE A 63 -4.09 1.42 7.85
C PHE A 63 -3.96 1.05 9.34
N GLY A 64 -4.29 -0.19 9.74
CA GLY A 64 -3.98 -0.64 11.10
C GLY A 64 -2.45 -0.68 11.36
N ALA A 65 -1.65 -0.97 10.33
CA ALA A 65 -0.21 -1.17 10.46
C ALA A 65 0.65 0.09 10.22
N ILE A 66 0.09 1.18 9.67
CA ILE A 66 0.88 2.38 9.34
C ILE A 66 0.61 3.58 10.25
N GLN A 67 -0.14 3.38 11.34
CA GLN A 67 -0.37 4.42 12.35
C GLN A 67 0.58 4.36 13.57
N GLU A 68 1.31 3.26 13.80
CA GLU A 68 2.17 3.17 15.00
C GLU A 68 3.57 3.77 14.74
N GLY A 69 3.56 5.10 14.59
CA GLY A 69 4.69 5.99 14.75
C GLY A 69 4.50 6.91 15.95
N SER A 70 3.76 6.51 17.00
CA SER A 70 3.81 7.20 18.29
C SER A 70 5.00 6.66 19.08
N GLY A 71 6.15 7.30 18.89
CA GLY A 71 7.20 7.26 19.89
C GLY A 71 6.61 7.70 21.23
N GLN A 72 6.52 6.75 22.16
CA GLN A 72 6.19 7.02 23.55
C GLN A 72 7.46 7.54 24.24
N PRO A 73 7.54 8.80 24.69
CA PRO A 73 8.59 9.19 25.62
C PRO A 73 8.25 8.57 26.98
N GLY A 74 8.93 7.47 27.31
CA GLY A 74 9.00 6.96 28.67
C GLY A 74 10.34 7.36 29.28
N GLY A 75 10.29 8.11 30.40
CA GLY A 75 11.45 8.53 31.19
C GLY A 75 11.14 9.73 32.06
#